data_AF-A0A6G8FLG5-F1
#
_entry.id   AF-A0A6G8FLG5-F1
#
_cell.length_a   1.000
_cell.length_b   1.000
_cell.length_c   1.000
_cell.angle_alpha   90.00
_cell.angle_beta   90.00
_cell.angle_gamma   90.00
#
_symmetry.space_group_name_H-M   'P 1'
#
loop_
_entity.id
_entity.type
_entity.pdbx_description
1 polymer ?
#
loop_
_entity_poly.entity_id
_entity_poly.type
_entity_poly.pdbx_seq_one_letter_code
_entity_poly.pdbx_strand_id
1 'polypeptide(L)'
;MTHPAVARIETHSEAHMPDALSPQPSEARKILWALDRQLWTPQTLVALDAQGNPLGVTLIAGRPLTNYRKIVDVFAANDEVFGALIDAVLADPGASVLGIAPLVVHFEEHIALEPLSASRRALLGERGFVAAPAPVPSVPSTRAGDPNEVAVWSRWNTSRPVRLAPYYGQTTEVTCGAVASLMALEQRGAGAFNTESLAENRATEIATWRRATNLPACEPIGLAVEVANSGTAKGLLPSLPSVFLSATGPVLIEEFSSEESERALRIDLQLESLRQAEALRIPIERRWLEVDEIAALVSGGAELLLLIDLTLLINDPTPHWVLASDFVDGSLIISDPWVQYPNGETWADTFALPIPLESIDRITRWGDPSYRGVIVLPG
;
A
#
# COMPACT_ATOMS: atom_id res chain seq x y z
N MET A 1 -2.67 17.23 40.82
CA MET A 1 -1.27 17.59 40.57
C MET A 1 -1.22 18.15 39.16
N THR A 2 -0.61 19.31 38.94
CA THR A 2 -0.42 19.87 37.60
C THR A 2 0.51 18.94 36.83
N HIS A 3 0.02 18.35 35.73
CA HIS A 3 0.88 17.58 34.85
C HIS A 3 1.94 18.50 34.23
N PRO A 4 3.19 18.04 34.06
CA PRO A 4 4.20 18.84 33.36
C PRO A 4 3.73 19.13 31.93
N ALA A 5 3.86 20.39 31.52
CA ALA A 5 3.48 20.86 30.18
C ALA A 5 4.62 20.66 29.18
N VAL A 6 4.27 20.49 27.90
CA VAL A 6 5.26 20.40 26.81
C VAL A 6 5.93 21.75 26.61
N ALA A 7 7.26 21.80 26.81
CA ALA A 7 8.06 23.01 26.62
C ALA A 7 8.68 23.08 25.22
N ARG A 8 9.10 21.93 24.68
CA ARG A 8 9.64 21.81 23.31
C ARG A 8 9.47 20.40 22.76
N ILE A 9 9.57 20.26 21.45
CA ILE A 9 9.59 18.97 20.74
C ILE A 9 10.90 18.88 19.94
N GLU A 10 11.63 17.79 20.11
CA GLU A 10 12.88 17.51 19.40
C GLU A 10 12.66 16.40 18.37
N THR A 11 13.20 16.57 17.16
CA THR A 11 13.09 15.57 16.07
C THR A 11 14.41 14.84 15.88
N HIS A 12 14.36 13.52 15.77
CA HIS A 12 15.49 12.64 15.49
C HIS A 12 15.23 11.83 14.21
N SER A 13 16.29 11.53 13.47
CA SER A 13 16.24 10.88 12.15
C SER A 13 16.19 9.35 12.20
N GLU A 14 15.98 8.75 13.37
CA GLU A 14 15.99 7.31 13.56
C GLU A 14 14.85 6.89 14.49
N ALA A 15 14.47 5.61 14.43
CA ALA A 15 13.56 5.02 15.40
C ALA A 15 14.26 4.92 16.77
N HIS A 16 14.04 5.91 17.63
CA HIS A 16 14.60 5.96 18.97
C HIS A 16 13.52 6.23 20.04
N MET A 17 13.38 5.29 20.98
CA MET A 17 12.55 5.46 22.18
C MET A 17 13.41 5.95 23.35
N PRO A 18 13.08 7.10 23.98
CA PRO A 18 13.85 7.60 25.13
C PRO A 18 13.76 6.68 26.36
N ASP A 19 14.90 6.37 26.97
CA ASP A 19 14.98 5.49 28.16
C ASP A 19 14.27 6.06 29.40
N ALA A 20 14.23 7.39 29.53
CA ALA A 20 13.74 8.11 30.71
C ALA A 20 12.23 8.39 30.71
N LEU A 21 11.46 7.76 29.81
CA LEU A 21 10.00 7.94 29.76
C LEU A 21 9.32 7.48 31.06
N SER A 22 8.31 8.25 31.48
CA SER A 22 7.45 7.90 32.62
C SER A 22 5.97 8.10 32.25
N PRO A 23 5.12 7.06 32.35
CA PRO A 23 5.45 5.68 32.74
C PRO A 23 6.40 4.98 31.74
N GLN A 24 6.97 3.85 32.14
CA GLN A 24 7.83 3.07 31.26
C GLN A 24 7.00 2.32 30.20
N PRO A 25 7.40 2.32 28.92
CA PRO A 25 6.75 1.54 27.87
C PRO A 25 6.77 0.03 28.15
N SER A 26 5.76 -0.69 27.68
CA SER A 26 5.71 -2.15 27.77
C SER A 26 6.78 -2.79 26.87
N GLU A 27 7.19 -4.03 27.19
CA GLU A 27 8.15 -4.76 26.36
C GLU A 27 7.65 -5.00 24.93
N ALA A 28 6.35 -5.26 24.75
CA ALA A 28 5.74 -5.38 23.43
C ALA A 28 5.88 -4.08 22.60
N ARG A 29 5.74 -2.90 23.25
CA ARG A 29 5.94 -1.61 22.58
C ARG A 29 7.40 -1.39 22.22
N LYS A 30 8.34 -1.76 23.09
CA LYS A 30 9.77 -1.68 22.79
C LYS A 30 10.15 -2.56 21.59
N ILE A 31 9.56 -3.76 21.49
CA ILE A 31 9.76 -4.65 20.33
C ILE A 31 9.25 -3.98 19.04
N LEU A 32 8.06 -3.38 19.05
CA LEU A 32 7.52 -2.64 17.90
C LEU A 32 8.49 -1.56 17.42
N TRP A 33 9.08 -0.80 18.35
CA TRP A 33 10.01 0.29 18.06
C TRP A 33 11.39 -0.19 17.60
N ALA A 34 11.79 -1.41 17.97
CA ALA A 34 13.06 -2.00 17.59
C ALA A 34 13.08 -2.64 16.19
N LEU A 35 11.93 -2.76 15.51
CA LEU A 35 11.90 -3.29 14.13
C LEU A 35 12.69 -2.36 13.19
N ASP A 36 13.49 -2.98 12.31
CA ASP A 36 14.30 -2.27 11.34
C ASP A 36 13.43 -1.59 10.28
N ARG A 37 13.48 -0.26 10.28
CA ARG A 37 12.73 0.62 9.40
C ARG A 37 13.62 1.50 8.54
N GLN A 38 14.93 1.25 8.45
CA GLN A 38 15.85 2.22 7.84
C GLN A 38 15.44 2.64 6.41
N LEU A 39 14.89 1.73 5.61
CA LEU A 39 14.38 2.05 4.26
C LEU A 39 13.12 2.94 4.29
N TRP A 40 12.34 2.93 5.38
CA TRP A 40 11.08 3.69 5.55
C TRP A 40 11.27 5.06 6.21
N THR A 41 12.49 5.61 6.18
CA THR A 41 12.82 6.96 6.68
C THR A 41 12.24 7.25 8.07
N PRO A 42 12.53 6.41 9.08
CA PRO A 42 11.90 6.52 10.38
C PRO A 42 12.37 7.81 11.07
N GLN A 43 11.47 8.48 11.77
CA GLN A 43 11.80 9.65 12.57
C GLN A 43 11.06 9.60 13.89
N THR A 44 11.67 10.15 14.94
CA THR A 44 11.01 10.29 16.24
C THR A 44 10.92 11.73 16.67
N LEU A 45 9.76 12.10 17.20
CA LEU A 45 9.53 13.40 17.81
C LEU A 45 9.33 13.19 19.30
N VAL A 46 10.18 13.81 20.12
CA VAL A 46 10.19 13.68 21.58
C VAL A 46 9.67 14.97 22.20
N ALA A 47 8.57 14.88 22.96
CA ALA A 47 8.05 15.99 23.73
C ALA A 47 8.78 16.08 25.08
N LEU A 48 9.36 17.24 25.38
CA LEU A 48 10.15 17.48 26.59
C LEU A 48 9.51 18.54 27.48
N ASP A 49 9.67 18.38 28.79
CA ASP A 49 9.34 19.44 29.76
C ASP A 49 10.41 20.55 29.79
N ALA A 50 10.21 21.56 30.64
CA ALA A 50 11.15 22.68 30.77
C ALA A 50 12.53 22.28 31.33
N GLN A 51 12.61 21.12 32.00
CA GLN A 51 13.83 20.55 32.55
C GLN A 51 14.53 19.60 31.56
N GLY A 52 13.92 19.33 30.40
CA GLY A 52 14.44 18.43 29.39
C GLY A 52 14.10 16.96 29.62
N ASN A 53 13.15 16.64 30.51
CA ASN A 53 12.69 15.26 30.69
C ASN A 53 11.64 14.90 29.62
N PRO A 54 11.68 13.67 29.07
CA PRO A 54 10.71 13.23 28.08
C PRO A 54 9.33 12.97 28.71
N LEU A 55 8.33 13.65 28.16
CA LEU A 55 6.91 13.51 28.51
C LEU A 55 6.18 12.55 27.56
N GLY A 56 6.72 12.37 26.37
CA GLY A 56 6.16 11.48 25.35
C GLY A 56 7.03 11.46 24.11
N VAL A 57 6.73 10.51 23.23
CA VAL A 57 7.42 10.32 21.97
C VAL A 57 6.44 9.78 20.93
N THR A 58 6.65 10.14 19.66
CA THR A 58 5.99 9.50 18.52
C THR A 58 7.03 9.00 17.53
N LEU A 59 6.74 7.85 16.92
CA LEU A 59 7.49 7.28 15.81
C LEU A 59 6.69 7.48 14.53
N ILE A 60 7.32 8.08 13.51
CA ILE A 60 6.75 8.20 12.18
C ILE A 60 7.62 7.48 11.16
N ALA A 61 7.01 6.99 10.07
CA ALA A 61 7.69 6.30 8.98
C ALA A 61 6.91 6.47 7.67
N GLY A 62 7.57 6.27 6.53
CA GLY A 62 6.92 6.29 5.22
C GLY A 62 7.77 5.62 4.14
N ARG A 63 7.12 4.97 3.18
CA ARG A 63 7.81 4.37 2.02
C ARG A 63 8.50 5.42 1.14
N PRO A 64 9.71 5.15 0.64
CA PRO A 64 10.34 5.91 -0.45
C PRO A 64 9.41 6.16 -1.63
N LEU A 65 9.61 7.31 -2.30
CA LEU A 65 8.91 7.71 -3.53
C LEU A 65 7.39 7.91 -3.40
N THR A 66 6.85 7.88 -2.19
CA THR A 66 5.42 8.05 -1.92
C THR A 66 5.15 9.35 -1.17
N ASN A 67 3.93 9.86 -1.26
CA ASN A 67 3.54 11.14 -0.66
C ASN A 67 2.60 10.97 0.54
N TYR A 68 2.89 9.98 1.40
CA TYR A 68 2.21 9.79 2.68
C TYR A 68 3.20 9.86 3.84
N ARG A 69 2.65 9.95 5.04
CA ARG A 69 3.36 9.63 6.28
C ARG A 69 2.50 8.77 7.16
N LYS A 70 3.13 7.92 7.96
CA LYS A 70 2.48 7.12 8.98
C LYS A 70 2.99 7.50 10.36
N ILE A 71 2.07 7.74 11.28
CA ILE A 71 2.30 7.72 12.71
C ILE A 71 2.20 6.27 13.15
N VAL A 72 3.34 5.63 13.38
CA VAL A 72 3.46 4.23 13.76
C VAL A 72 2.94 4.02 15.18
N ASP A 73 3.33 4.89 16.11
CA ASP A 73 2.92 4.82 17.51
C ASP A 73 3.10 6.18 18.18
N VAL A 74 2.34 6.40 19.26
CA VAL A 74 2.48 7.55 20.14
C VAL A 74 2.44 7.06 21.58
N PHE A 75 3.53 7.27 22.30
CA PHE A 75 3.61 7.05 23.73
C PHE A 75 3.62 8.39 24.45
N ALA A 76 2.55 8.69 25.19
CA ALA A 76 2.40 10.00 25.83
C ALA A 76 1.89 9.85 27.27
N ALA A 77 2.47 10.63 28.20
CA ALA A 77 2.12 10.61 29.62
C ALA A 77 0.67 11.05 29.90
N ASN A 78 0.07 11.85 29.01
CA ASN A 78 -1.32 12.31 29.10
C ASN A 78 -1.83 12.74 27.70
N ASP A 79 -3.09 13.16 27.65
CA ASP A 79 -3.78 13.54 26.41
C ASP A 79 -3.31 14.88 25.82
N GLU A 80 -2.81 15.80 26.65
CA GLU A 80 -2.22 17.07 26.19
C GLU A 80 -0.91 16.82 25.43
N VAL A 81 -0.04 15.96 25.98
CA VAL A 81 1.20 15.53 25.32
C VAL A 81 0.90 14.75 24.05
N PHE A 82 -0.11 13.87 24.07
CA PHE A 82 -0.55 13.15 22.88
C PHE A 82 -0.95 14.15 21.78
N GLY A 83 -1.83 15.11 22.09
CA GLY A 83 -2.27 16.13 21.15
C GLY A 83 -1.11 16.95 20.58
N ALA A 84 -0.17 17.39 21.44
CA ALA A 84 1.00 18.16 21.03
C ALA A 84 1.93 17.38 20.07
N LEU A 85 2.12 16.08 20.29
CA LEU A 85 2.91 15.22 19.39
C LEU A 85 2.22 15.06 18.02
N ILE A 86 0.90 14.86 17.99
CA ILE A 86 0.16 14.81 16.72
C ILE A 86 0.28 16.15 15.98
N ASP A 87 0.08 17.27 16.68
CA ASP A 87 0.18 18.61 16.08
C ASP A 87 1.58 18.88 15.50
N ALA A 88 2.63 18.39 16.18
CA ALA A 88 3.99 18.51 15.69
C ALA A 88 4.22 17.70 14.40
N VAL A 89 3.70 16.46 14.31
CA VAL A 89 3.78 15.67 13.08
C VAL A 89 3.03 16.35 11.93
N LEU A 90 1.84 16.93 12.21
CA LEU A 90 1.06 17.62 11.19
C LEU A 90 1.67 18.94 10.72
N ALA A 91 2.49 19.57 11.55
CA ALA A 91 3.20 20.82 11.24
C ALA A 91 4.55 20.59 10.55
N ASP A 92 5.10 19.37 10.58
CA ASP A 92 6.41 19.06 10.03
C ASP A 92 6.35 18.88 8.49
N PRO A 93 6.91 19.80 7.69
CA PRO A 93 6.98 19.62 6.24
C PRO A 93 7.93 18.48 5.83
N GLY A 94 8.84 18.07 6.71
CA GLY A 94 9.71 16.89 6.55
C GLY A 94 9.00 15.57 6.85
N ALA A 95 7.71 15.62 7.19
CA ALA A 95 6.90 14.43 7.36
C ALA A 95 6.71 13.65 6.05
N SER A 96 6.96 14.18 4.85
CA SER A 96 6.99 13.33 3.64
C SER A 96 8.40 12.84 3.34
N VAL A 97 8.49 11.64 2.75
CA VAL A 97 9.75 11.12 2.22
C VAL A 97 10.28 11.97 1.06
N LEU A 98 9.42 12.75 0.42
CA LEU A 98 9.74 13.60 -0.72
C LEU A 98 10.18 15.02 -0.34
N GLY A 99 10.24 15.36 0.96
CA GLY A 99 10.61 16.71 1.42
C GLY A 99 9.56 17.79 1.14
N ILE A 100 8.33 17.39 0.87
CA ILE A 100 7.14 18.25 0.75
C ILE A 100 6.11 17.85 1.81
N ALA A 101 5.05 18.63 2.04
CA ALA A 101 3.99 18.19 2.94
C ALA A 101 3.31 16.92 2.38
N PRO A 102 3.08 15.87 3.20
CA PRO A 102 2.42 14.65 2.74
C PRO A 102 0.98 14.95 2.30
N LEU A 103 0.44 14.22 1.33
CA LEU A 103 -0.98 14.33 0.96
C LEU A 103 -1.88 13.71 2.04
N VAL A 104 -1.40 12.66 2.69
CA VAL A 104 -2.11 11.95 3.76
C VAL A 104 -1.18 11.60 4.90
N VAL A 105 -1.69 11.74 6.12
CA VAL A 105 -1.08 11.20 7.33
C VAL A 105 -1.98 10.09 7.85
N HIS A 106 -1.45 8.86 7.90
CA HIS A 106 -2.10 7.73 8.54
C HIS A 106 -1.63 7.64 10.00
N PHE A 107 -2.52 7.20 10.89
CA PHE A 107 -2.23 6.89 12.28
C PHE A 107 -2.62 5.44 12.55
N GLU A 108 -1.68 4.65 13.07
CA GLU A 108 -1.92 3.27 13.49
C GLU A 108 -2.39 3.22 14.94
N GLU A 109 -3.57 2.66 15.15
CA GLU A 109 -4.03 2.23 16.46
C GLU A 109 -3.75 0.74 16.63
N HIS A 110 -2.70 0.41 17.40
CA HIS A 110 -2.30 -0.97 17.71
C HIS A 110 -3.24 -1.59 18.76
N ILE A 111 -4.20 -2.40 18.31
CA ILE A 111 -5.33 -2.88 19.12
C ILE A 111 -4.87 -3.79 20.27
N ALA A 112 -3.92 -4.69 20.01
CA ALA A 112 -3.42 -5.61 21.02
C ALA A 112 -2.37 -4.99 21.95
N LEU A 113 -1.76 -3.86 21.57
CA LEU A 113 -0.68 -3.23 22.34
C LEU A 113 -1.23 -2.32 23.44
N GLU A 114 -1.93 -1.26 23.04
CA GLU A 114 -2.63 -0.34 23.93
C GLU A 114 -3.67 0.41 23.09
N PRO A 115 -4.95 -0.03 23.10
CA PRO A 115 -6.01 0.66 22.39
C PRO A 115 -6.11 2.13 22.80
N LEU A 116 -6.49 2.99 21.85
CA LEU A 116 -6.72 4.39 22.18
C LEU A 116 -7.92 4.52 23.11
N SER A 117 -7.79 5.42 24.08
CA SER A 117 -8.93 5.90 24.86
C SER A 117 -9.93 6.64 23.96
N ALA A 118 -11.18 6.74 24.41
CA ALA A 118 -12.18 7.54 23.70
C ALA A 118 -11.76 9.01 23.56
N SER A 119 -11.07 9.58 24.55
CA SER A 119 -10.53 10.94 24.49
C SER A 119 -9.47 11.11 23.41
N ARG A 120 -8.52 10.16 23.28
CA ARG A 120 -7.49 10.22 22.22
C ARG A 120 -8.07 10.03 20.82
N ARG A 121 -9.06 9.16 20.65
CA ARG A 121 -9.81 9.05 19.38
C ARG A 121 -10.55 10.35 19.04
N ALA A 122 -11.14 11.01 20.04
CA ALA A 122 -11.76 12.33 19.84
C ALA A 122 -10.72 13.40 19.44
N LEU A 123 -9.54 13.42 20.07
CA LEU A 123 -8.43 14.32 19.72
C LEU A 123 -7.92 14.10 18.29
N LEU A 124 -7.89 12.85 17.80
CA LEU A 124 -7.61 12.54 16.40
C LEU A 124 -8.70 13.13 15.49
N GLY A 125 -9.98 12.91 15.83
CA GLY A 125 -11.13 13.45 15.09
C GLY A 125 -11.12 14.98 14.98
N GLU A 126 -10.82 15.69 16.08
CA GLU A 126 -10.67 17.14 16.13
C GLU A 126 -9.56 17.65 15.20
N ARG A 127 -8.54 16.82 14.93
CA ARG A 127 -7.44 17.10 14.00
C ARG A 127 -7.72 16.65 12.56
N GLY A 128 -8.94 16.17 12.29
CA GLY A 128 -9.41 15.79 10.96
C GLY A 128 -9.09 14.36 10.55
N PHE A 129 -8.56 13.53 11.46
CA PHE A 129 -8.41 12.12 11.22
C PHE A 129 -9.77 11.43 11.20
N VAL A 130 -9.97 10.53 10.24
CA VAL A 130 -11.17 9.70 10.11
C VAL A 130 -10.77 8.24 10.01
N ALA A 131 -11.49 7.37 10.72
CA ALA A 131 -11.25 5.93 10.67
C ALA A 131 -11.38 5.43 9.23
N ALA A 132 -10.38 4.69 8.77
CA ALA A 132 -10.41 3.99 7.50
C ALA A 132 -11.39 2.81 7.58
N PRO A 133 -11.98 2.39 6.44
CA PRO A 133 -12.77 1.16 6.37
C PRO A 133 -11.96 -0.04 6.88
N ALA A 134 -12.64 -0.99 7.53
CA ALA A 134 -12.00 -2.21 7.98
C ALA A 134 -11.44 -2.99 6.76
N PRO A 135 -10.17 -3.43 6.80
CA PRO A 135 -9.59 -4.22 5.73
C PRO A 135 -10.19 -5.64 5.72
N VAL A 136 -10.04 -6.33 4.59
CA VAL A 136 -10.39 -7.75 4.49
C VAL A 136 -9.33 -8.58 5.22
N PRO A 137 -9.73 -9.51 6.11
CA PRO A 137 -8.77 -10.34 6.85
C PRO A 137 -7.88 -11.16 5.92
N SER A 138 -6.57 -10.94 6.03
CA SER A 138 -5.55 -11.47 5.10
C SER A 138 -4.17 -11.59 5.74
N VAL A 139 -3.43 -10.49 5.87
CA VAL A 139 -2.12 -10.38 6.53
C VAL A 139 -2.28 -10.07 8.03
N PRO A 140 -1.27 -10.32 8.89
CA PRO A 140 -1.38 -10.16 10.35
C PRO A 140 -2.08 -8.86 10.79
N SER A 141 -1.72 -7.73 10.18
CA SER A 141 -2.25 -6.42 10.54
C SER A 141 -3.73 -6.17 10.21
N THR A 142 -4.36 -7.06 9.46
CA THR A 142 -5.78 -6.99 9.06
C THR A 142 -6.66 -7.99 9.81
N ARG A 143 -6.08 -8.81 10.70
CA ARG A 143 -6.77 -9.94 11.34
C ARG A 143 -7.22 -9.57 12.74
N ALA A 144 -8.53 -9.65 12.98
CA ALA A 144 -9.09 -9.45 14.31
C ALA A 144 -8.45 -10.37 15.35
N GLY A 145 -7.92 -9.79 16.42
CA GLY A 145 -7.26 -10.49 17.52
C GLY A 145 -5.81 -10.93 17.26
N ASP A 146 -5.24 -10.63 16.09
CA ASP A 146 -3.81 -10.82 15.86
C ASP A 146 -3.01 -9.79 16.67
N PRO A 147 -1.87 -10.16 17.29
CA PRO A 147 -1.04 -9.21 18.04
C PRO A 147 -0.59 -7.98 17.24
N ASN A 148 -0.60 -8.07 15.90
CA ASN A 148 -0.21 -6.98 15.01
C ASN A 148 -1.40 -6.27 14.37
N GLU A 149 -2.63 -6.57 14.78
CA GLU A 149 -3.83 -5.92 14.30
C GLU A 149 -3.74 -4.40 14.53
N VAL A 150 -3.98 -3.64 13.45
CA VAL A 150 -4.08 -2.19 13.53
C VAL A 150 -5.41 -1.71 12.93
N ALA A 151 -6.03 -0.76 13.62
CA ALA A 151 -7.00 0.13 12.99
C ALA A 151 -6.28 1.37 12.47
N VAL A 152 -6.70 1.89 11.32
CA VAL A 152 -6.06 3.07 10.72
C VAL A 152 -6.99 4.26 10.75
N TRP A 153 -6.43 5.40 11.12
CA TRP A 153 -7.07 6.71 11.02
C TRP A 153 -6.32 7.56 10.00
N SER A 154 -7.02 8.19 9.07
CA SER A 154 -6.39 8.97 7.99
C SER A 154 -6.80 10.43 8.03
N ARG A 155 -5.83 11.32 7.91
CA ARG A 155 -6.02 12.75 7.69
C ARG A 155 -5.45 13.12 6.32
N TRP A 156 -6.33 13.48 5.40
CA TRP A 156 -5.95 14.03 4.10
C TRP A 156 -5.75 15.54 4.23
N ASN A 157 -4.61 16.04 3.78
CA ASN A 157 -4.27 17.46 3.81
C ASN A 157 -4.96 18.24 2.70
N THR A 158 -5.47 17.52 1.69
CA THR A 158 -6.17 18.05 0.53
C THR A 158 -7.47 17.29 0.30
N SER A 159 -7.87 17.07 -0.96
CA SER A 159 -9.06 16.29 -1.29
C SER A 159 -8.88 14.83 -0.87
N ARG A 160 -9.96 14.20 -0.40
CA ARG A 160 -9.96 12.76 -0.12
C ARG A 160 -10.20 11.98 -1.41
N PRO A 161 -9.58 10.80 -1.57
CA PRO A 161 -9.97 9.89 -2.64
C PRO A 161 -11.44 9.52 -2.48
N VAL A 162 -12.14 9.50 -3.61
CA VAL A 162 -13.54 9.09 -3.70
C VAL A 162 -13.66 7.63 -4.16
N ARG A 163 -12.59 7.07 -4.74
CA ARG A 163 -12.50 5.67 -5.15
C ARG A 163 -11.39 4.96 -4.38
N LEU A 164 -11.77 4.11 -3.44
CA LEU A 164 -10.87 3.27 -2.66
C LEU A 164 -11.36 1.83 -2.70
N ALA A 165 -10.48 0.92 -3.08
CA ALA A 165 -10.78 -0.51 -3.05
C ALA A 165 -10.77 -1.03 -1.61
N PRO A 166 -11.63 -2.02 -1.27
CA PRO A 166 -11.46 -2.81 -0.06
C PRO A 166 -10.06 -3.42 -0.03
N TYR A 167 -9.31 -3.17 1.04
CA TYR A 167 -7.91 -3.60 1.13
C TYR A 167 -7.81 -5.10 1.47
N TYR A 168 -7.04 -5.85 0.68
CA TYR A 168 -6.63 -7.21 0.98
C TYR A 168 -5.13 -7.34 0.71
N GLY A 169 -4.34 -7.73 1.72
CA GLY A 169 -2.91 -7.96 1.56
C GLY A 169 -2.65 -9.37 1.03
N GLN A 170 -1.74 -9.54 0.08
CA GLN A 170 -1.40 -10.86 -0.43
C GLN A 170 -0.82 -11.74 0.66
N THR A 171 -1.12 -13.03 0.60
CA THR A 171 -0.73 -13.99 1.62
C THR A 171 0.36 -14.97 1.13
N THR A 172 0.91 -14.71 -0.06
CA THR A 172 2.02 -15.46 -0.66
C THR A 172 2.97 -14.51 -1.38
N GLU A 173 4.16 -15.00 -1.74
CA GLU A 173 5.19 -14.24 -2.47
C GLU A 173 4.83 -13.92 -3.93
N VAL A 174 3.82 -14.58 -4.52
CA VAL A 174 3.64 -14.63 -5.99
C VAL A 174 2.25 -14.23 -6.47
N THR A 175 1.38 -13.78 -5.57
CA THR A 175 -0.04 -13.56 -5.83
C THR A 175 -0.42 -12.10 -6.07
N CYS A 176 0.55 -11.17 -6.15
CA CYS A 176 0.31 -9.73 -6.28
C CYS A 176 -0.67 -9.36 -7.40
N GLY A 177 -0.47 -9.89 -8.62
CA GLY A 177 -1.36 -9.62 -9.76
C GLY A 177 -2.79 -10.10 -9.52
N ALA A 178 -2.95 -11.29 -8.93
CA ALA A 178 -4.25 -11.82 -8.58
C ALA A 178 -4.95 -10.95 -7.52
N VAL A 179 -4.24 -10.54 -6.48
CA VAL A 179 -4.81 -9.72 -5.40
C VAL A 179 -5.15 -8.32 -5.88
N ALA A 180 -4.29 -7.66 -6.67
CA ALA A 180 -4.58 -6.36 -7.25
C ALA A 180 -5.85 -6.40 -8.13
N SER A 181 -6.01 -7.46 -8.93
CA SER A 181 -7.23 -7.67 -9.73
C SER A 181 -8.48 -7.94 -8.87
N LEU A 182 -8.34 -8.70 -7.77
CA LEU A 182 -9.45 -8.97 -6.85
C LEU A 182 -9.90 -7.68 -6.17
N MET A 183 -8.98 -6.85 -5.66
CA MET A 183 -9.34 -5.57 -5.04
C MET A 183 -10.15 -4.67 -5.99
N ALA A 184 -9.77 -4.61 -7.27
CA ALA A 184 -10.50 -3.83 -8.28
C ALA A 184 -11.93 -4.38 -8.51
N LEU A 185 -12.08 -5.71 -8.61
CA LEU A 185 -13.37 -6.34 -8.81
C LEU A 185 -14.26 -6.25 -7.56
N GLU A 186 -13.68 -6.32 -6.36
CA GLU A 186 -14.39 -6.10 -5.10
C GLU A 186 -14.94 -4.69 -4.97
N GLN A 187 -14.16 -3.69 -5.38
CA GLN A 187 -14.64 -2.29 -5.43
C GLN A 187 -15.89 -2.14 -6.32
N ARG A 188 -16.06 -3.05 -7.29
CA ARG A 188 -17.21 -3.12 -8.22
C ARG A 188 -18.30 -4.10 -7.77
N GLY A 189 -18.23 -4.62 -6.55
CA GLY A 189 -19.26 -5.47 -5.96
C GLY A 189 -19.16 -6.95 -6.33
N ALA A 190 -17.96 -7.45 -6.63
CA ALA A 190 -17.74 -8.89 -6.83
C ALA A 190 -18.17 -9.73 -5.62
N GLY A 191 -17.94 -9.25 -4.39
CA GLY A 191 -18.33 -9.93 -3.16
C GLY A 191 -17.65 -11.29 -2.98
N ALA A 192 -16.42 -11.42 -3.46
CA ALA A 192 -15.61 -12.64 -3.44
C ALA A 192 -14.86 -12.84 -2.11
N PHE A 193 -14.77 -11.80 -1.27
CA PHE A 193 -14.20 -11.90 0.07
C PHE A 193 -15.27 -12.02 1.16
N ASN A 194 -14.94 -12.82 2.16
CA ASN A 194 -15.69 -13.03 3.38
C ASN A 194 -14.97 -12.34 4.55
N THR A 195 -15.62 -11.36 5.17
CA THR A 195 -15.08 -10.61 6.32
C THR A 195 -14.87 -11.44 7.57
N GLU A 196 -15.39 -12.67 7.62
CA GLU A 196 -15.31 -13.57 8.77
C GLU A 196 -14.40 -14.79 8.53
N SER A 197 -13.85 -14.98 7.32
CA SER A 197 -13.14 -16.21 6.96
C SER A 197 -11.81 -15.97 6.22
N LEU A 198 -10.71 -16.02 6.97
CA LEU A 198 -9.35 -15.97 6.42
C LEU A 198 -9.09 -17.11 5.43
N ALA A 199 -9.60 -18.31 5.71
CA ALA A 199 -9.38 -19.49 4.89
C ALA A 199 -10.08 -19.38 3.53
N GLU A 200 -11.31 -18.85 3.49
CA GLU A 200 -12.03 -18.60 2.25
C GLU A 200 -11.36 -17.50 1.43
N ASN A 201 -10.94 -16.40 2.07
CA ASN A 201 -10.26 -15.32 1.36
C ASN A 201 -8.94 -15.79 0.72
N ARG A 202 -8.13 -16.58 1.46
CA ARG A 202 -6.93 -17.20 0.91
C ARG A 202 -7.26 -18.18 -0.22
N ALA A 203 -8.35 -18.93 -0.13
CA ALA A 203 -8.78 -19.80 -1.22
C ALA A 203 -9.17 -19.01 -2.48
N THR A 204 -9.86 -17.87 -2.33
CA THR A 204 -10.18 -16.93 -3.42
C THR A 204 -8.91 -16.37 -4.08
N GLU A 205 -7.93 -15.95 -3.28
CA GLU A 205 -6.62 -15.49 -3.76
C GLU A 205 -5.92 -16.56 -4.60
N ILE A 206 -5.75 -17.77 -4.05
CA ILE A 206 -5.05 -18.86 -4.74
C ILE A 206 -5.81 -19.31 -5.99
N ALA A 207 -7.14 -19.39 -5.94
CA ALA A 207 -7.94 -19.77 -7.08
C ALA A 207 -7.79 -18.77 -8.24
N THR A 208 -7.74 -17.48 -7.93
CA THR A 208 -7.56 -16.42 -8.93
C THR A 208 -6.15 -16.43 -9.50
N TRP A 209 -5.13 -16.57 -8.65
CA TRP A 209 -3.75 -16.73 -9.11
C TRP A 209 -3.58 -17.93 -10.04
N ARG A 210 -4.17 -19.09 -9.72
CA ARG A 210 -4.10 -20.28 -10.59
C ARG A 210 -4.72 -20.08 -11.98
N ARG A 211 -5.63 -19.12 -12.15
CA ARG A 211 -6.25 -18.80 -13.45
C ARG A 211 -5.47 -17.74 -14.23
N ALA A 212 -4.67 -16.92 -13.55
CA ALA A 212 -3.94 -15.80 -14.15
C ALA A 212 -2.42 -16.04 -14.33
N THR A 213 -1.84 -16.98 -13.59
CA THR A 213 -0.39 -17.21 -13.53
C THR A 213 0.15 -17.98 -14.73
N ASN A 214 1.35 -17.60 -15.17
CA ASN A 214 2.18 -18.33 -16.14
C ASN A 214 3.44 -18.94 -15.48
N LEU A 215 3.32 -19.35 -14.20
CA LEU A 215 4.36 -19.90 -13.32
C LEU A 215 5.49 -18.93 -12.99
N PRO A 216 5.66 -18.47 -11.73
CA PRO A 216 4.59 -18.12 -10.82
C PRO A 216 4.01 -16.71 -11.10
N ALA A 217 4.65 -15.92 -11.98
CA ALA A 217 4.23 -14.56 -12.28
C ALA A 217 2.90 -14.51 -13.06
N CYS A 218 2.07 -13.52 -12.78
CA CYS A 218 0.97 -13.13 -13.65
C CYS A 218 1.50 -12.08 -14.64
N GLU A 219 1.68 -12.44 -15.90
CA GLU A 219 2.05 -11.48 -16.93
C GLU A 219 0.83 -10.66 -17.41
N PRO A 220 1.04 -9.48 -18.03
CA PRO A 220 -0.04 -8.52 -18.30
C PRO A 220 -1.24 -9.08 -19.09
N ILE A 221 -1.02 -9.94 -20.09
CA ILE A 221 -2.08 -10.43 -20.99
C ILE A 221 -2.90 -11.52 -20.29
N GLY A 222 -2.25 -12.52 -19.70
CA GLY A 222 -2.90 -13.57 -18.91
C GLY A 222 -3.71 -12.99 -17.74
N LEU A 223 -3.18 -11.97 -17.07
CA LEU A 223 -3.91 -11.26 -16.01
C LEU A 223 -5.16 -10.54 -16.56
N ALA A 224 -5.06 -9.88 -17.72
CA ALA A 224 -6.20 -9.22 -18.36
C ALA A 224 -7.28 -10.23 -18.83
N VAL A 225 -6.86 -11.42 -19.28
CA VAL A 225 -7.79 -12.52 -19.61
C VAL A 225 -8.59 -12.95 -18.38
N GLU A 226 -7.93 -13.15 -17.24
CA GLU A 226 -8.63 -13.48 -16.00
C GLU A 226 -9.57 -12.35 -15.55
N VAL A 227 -9.15 -11.08 -15.65
CA VAL A 227 -10.01 -9.91 -15.35
C VAL A 227 -11.23 -9.87 -16.26
N ALA A 228 -11.09 -10.17 -17.55
CA ALA A 228 -12.23 -10.24 -18.47
C ALA A 228 -13.21 -11.37 -18.10
N ASN A 229 -12.69 -12.55 -17.76
CA ASN A 229 -13.49 -13.71 -17.37
C ASN A 229 -14.20 -13.53 -16.02
N SER A 230 -13.54 -12.90 -15.06
CA SER A 230 -14.07 -12.72 -13.70
C SER A 230 -14.86 -11.44 -13.53
N GLY A 231 -14.56 -10.40 -14.30
CA GLY A 231 -15.20 -9.09 -14.27
C GLY A 231 -16.27 -8.92 -15.35
N THR A 232 -15.85 -8.83 -16.62
CA THR A 232 -16.76 -8.53 -17.75
C THR A 232 -17.82 -9.61 -17.94
N ALA A 233 -17.44 -10.89 -17.91
CA ALA A 233 -18.40 -12.00 -18.09
C ALA A 233 -19.44 -12.10 -16.96
N LYS A 234 -19.15 -11.50 -15.80
CA LYS A 234 -20.07 -11.41 -14.65
C LYS A 234 -20.82 -10.07 -14.57
N GLY A 235 -20.63 -9.17 -15.55
CA GLY A 235 -21.28 -7.86 -15.59
C GLY A 235 -20.73 -6.84 -14.58
N LEU A 236 -19.53 -7.07 -14.02
CA LEU A 236 -18.88 -6.15 -13.08
C LEU A 236 -18.12 -5.02 -13.80
N LEU A 237 -17.68 -5.27 -15.03
CA LEU A 237 -17.04 -4.27 -15.89
C LEU A 237 -17.97 -3.91 -17.04
N PRO A 238 -18.13 -2.62 -17.38
CA PRO A 238 -19.02 -2.17 -18.46
C PRO A 238 -18.54 -2.58 -19.85
N SER A 239 -17.23 -2.84 -20.02
CA SER A 239 -16.64 -3.39 -21.23
C SER A 239 -15.43 -4.27 -20.90
N LEU A 240 -14.79 -4.83 -21.94
CA LEU A 240 -13.54 -5.56 -21.78
C LEU A 240 -12.42 -4.65 -21.24
N PRO A 241 -11.48 -5.19 -20.44
CA PRO A 241 -10.25 -4.49 -20.12
C PRO A 241 -9.40 -4.32 -21.38
N SER A 242 -8.44 -3.38 -21.36
CA SER A 242 -7.43 -3.21 -22.41
C SER A 242 -6.02 -3.26 -21.84
N VAL A 243 -5.07 -3.79 -22.61
CA VAL A 243 -3.67 -3.94 -22.20
C VAL A 243 -2.78 -2.99 -22.99
N PHE A 244 -1.95 -2.22 -22.28
CA PHE A 244 -0.83 -1.49 -22.86
C PHE A 244 0.45 -2.20 -22.43
N LEU A 245 1.19 -2.74 -23.40
CA LEU A 245 2.44 -3.43 -23.14
C LEU A 245 3.47 -3.01 -24.19
N SER A 246 4.45 -2.21 -23.78
CA SER A 246 5.44 -1.67 -24.72
C SER A 246 6.38 -2.74 -25.29
N ALA A 247 6.54 -3.87 -24.60
CA ALA A 247 7.29 -5.01 -25.10
C ALA A 247 6.53 -5.72 -26.24
N THR A 248 7.25 -6.07 -27.30
CA THR A 248 6.71 -6.83 -28.44
C THR A 248 6.79 -8.35 -28.25
N GLY A 249 7.63 -8.82 -27.31
CA GLY A 249 7.84 -10.24 -27.01
C GLY A 249 7.35 -10.63 -25.61
N PRO A 250 7.62 -11.89 -25.20
CA PRO A 250 7.33 -12.36 -23.86
C PRO A 250 8.07 -11.55 -22.78
N VAL A 251 7.42 -11.36 -21.63
CA VAL A 251 7.88 -10.53 -20.50
C VAL A 251 7.97 -11.33 -19.21
N LEU A 252 8.63 -10.80 -18.17
CA LEU A 252 8.82 -11.47 -16.87
C LEU A 252 9.53 -12.83 -17.00
N ILE A 253 10.51 -12.91 -17.91
CA ILE A 253 11.29 -14.11 -18.20
C ILE A 253 12.81 -13.88 -18.10
N GLU A 254 13.23 -12.67 -17.73
CA GLU A 254 14.62 -12.22 -17.72
C GLU A 254 15.47 -13.04 -16.75
N GLU A 255 14.92 -13.33 -15.56
CA GLU A 255 15.54 -14.13 -14.51
C GLU A 255 15.75 -15.60 -14.89
N PHE A 256 15.02 -16.11 -15.89
CA PHE A 256 15.06 -17.51 -16.33
C PHE A 256 15.93 -17.70 -17.59
N SER A 257 16.74 -16.71 -17.95
CA SER A 257 17.60 -16.75 -19.14
C SER A 257 18.62 -17.90 -19.12
N SER A 258 19.04 -18.37 -17.95
CA SER A 258 19.93 -19.53 -17.80
C SER A 258 19.20 -20.89 -17.80
N GLU A 259 17.88 -20.90 -17.76
CA GLU A 259 17.04 -22.10 -17.63
C GLU A 259 16.13 -22.27 -18.85
N GLU A 260 16.73 -22.62 -20.00
CA GLU A 260 16.03 -22.58 -21.30
C GLU A 260 14.74 -23.40 -21.34
N SER A 261 14.65 -24.53 -20.64
CA SER A 261 13.41 -25.32 -20.58
C SER A 261 12.29 -24.59 -19.83
N GLU A 262 12.61 -23.92 -18.73
CA GLU A 262 11.66 -23.12 -17.97
C GLU A 262 11.26 -21.86 -18.75
N ARG A 263 12.25 -21.20 -19.37
CA ARG A 263 12.02 -20.06 -20.25
C ARG A 263 11.09 -20.42 -21.41
N ALA A 264 11.32 -21.54 -22.09
CA ALA A 264 10.47 -22.01 -23.18
C ALA A 264 9.03 -22.28 -22.72
N LEU A 265 8.86 -22.96 -21.59
CA LEU A 265 7.54 -23.21 -21.02
C LEU A 265 6.78 -21.90 -20.71
N ARG A 266 7.45 -20.92 -20.11
CA ARG A 266 6.85 -19.60 -19.80
C ARG A 266 6.45 -18.82 -21.06
N ILE A 267 7.25 -18.94 -22.12
CA ILE A 267 6.92 -18.38 -23.43
C ILE A 267 5.66 -19.05 -23.99
N ASP A 268 5.57 -20.38 -23.96
CA ASP A 268 4.39 -21.12 -24.44
C ASP A 268 3.12 -20.73 -23.67
N LEU A 269 3.22 -20.54 -22.35
CA LEU A 269 2.11 -20.08 -21.51
C LEU A 269 1.65 -18.65 -21.86
N GLN A 270 2.58 -17.76 -22.20
CA GLN A 270 2.25 -16.42 -22.71
C GLN A 270 1.61 -16.44 -24.10
N LEU A 271 2.04 -17.34 -24.98
CA LEU A 271 1.39 -17.54 -26.29
C LEU A 271 -0.05 -18.06 -26.12
N GLU A 272 -0.30 -18.92 -25.13
CA GLU A 272 -1.64 -19.36 -24.79
C GLU A 272 -2.50 -18.22 -24.22
N SER A 273 -1.92 -17.36 -23.37
CA SER A 273 -2.59 -16.16 -22.86
C SER A 273 -3.00 -15.20 -24.00
N LEU A 274 -2.11 -15.01 -24.98
CA LEU A 274 -2.39 -14.26 -26.21
C LEU A 274 -3.56 -14.86 -27.00
N ARG A 275 -3.55 -16.18 -27.22
CA ARG A 275 -4.62 -16.89 -27.94
C ARG A 275 -5.98 -16.70 -27.24
N GLN A 276 -6.00 -16.72 -25.91
CA GLN A 276 -7.22 -16.48 -25.13
C GLN A 276 -7.68 -15.02 -25.23
N ALA A 277 -6.76 -14.06 -25.14
CA ALA A 277 -7.06 -12.64 -25.30
C ALA A 277 -7.66 -12.33 -26.69
N GLU A 278 -7.13 -12.93 -27.75
CA GLU A 278 -7.69 -12.83 -29.11
C GLU A 278 -9.11 -13.40 -29.20
N ALA A 279 -9.36 -14.56 -28.58
CA ALA A 279 -10.67 -15.17 -28.56
C ALA A 279 -11.72 -14.31 -27.83
N LEU A 280 -11.30 -13.63 -26.76
CA LEU A 280 -12.12 -12.67 -26.01
C LEU A 280 -12.20 -11.30 -26.67
N ARG A 281 -11.33 -11.01 -27.66
CA ARG A 281 -11.16 -9.70 -28.31
C ARG A 281 -10.73 -8.59 -27.33
N ILE A 282 -9.86 -8.93 -26.37
CA ILE A 282 -9.23 -7.95 -25.48
C ILE A 282 -8.33 -7.03 -26.32
N PRO A 283 -8.51 -5.70 -26.28
CA PRO A 283 -7.61 -4.77 -26.96
C PRO A 283 -6.21 -4.81 -26.35
N ILE A 284 -5.19 -4.97 -27.19
CA ILE A 284 -3.78 -4.97 -26.79
C ILE A 284 -3.03 -3.94 -27.64
N GLU A 285 -2.46 -2.92 -27.00
CA GLU A 285 -1.64 -1.90 -27.63
C GLU A 285 -0.16 -2.10 -27.28
N ARG A 286 0.67 -2.25 -28.33
CA ARG A 286 2.12 -2.45 -28.20
C ARG A 286 2.88 -1.12 -28.17
N ARG A 287 2.67 -0.36 -27.10
CA ARG A 287 3.30 0.96 -26.92
C ARG A 287 3.56 1.28 -25.46
N TRP A 288 4.43 2.25 -25.24
CA TRP A 288 4.58 2.90 -23.94
C TRP A 288 3.35 3.76 -23.66
N LEU A 289 2.70 3.55 -22.52
CA LEU A 289 1.60 4.41 -22.05
C LEU A 289 2.21 5.48 -21.15
N GLU A 290 2.13 6.74 -21.56
CA GLU A 290 2.76 7.84 -20.81
C GLU A 290 2.03 8.09 -19.48
N VAL A 291 2.75 8.60 -18.47
CA VAL A 291 2.14 8.81 -17.14
C VAL A 291 1.01 9.84 -17.13
N ASP A 292 1.04 10.81 -18.05
CA ASP A 292 -0.06 11.76 -18.22
C ASP A 292 -1.32 11.06 -18.79
N GLU A 293 -1.15 10.04 -19.63
CA GLU A 293 -2.27 9.21 -20.11
C GLU A 293 -2.82 8.33 -18.99
N ILE A 294 -1.95 7.74 -18.16
CA ILE A 294 -2.33 6.99 -16.95
C ILE A 294 -3.18 7.87 -16.02
N ALA A 295 -2.70 9.09 -15.74
CA ALA A 295 -3.42 10.05 -14.91
C ALA A 295 -4.78 10.43 -15.51
N ALA A 296 -4.85 10.66 -16.82
CA ALA A 296 -6.08 10.99 -17.53
C ALA A 296 -7.10 9.84 -17.50
N LEU A 297 -6.65 8.59 -17.68
CA LEU A 297 -7.51 7.41 -17.59
C LEU A 297 -8.13 7.26 -16.20
N VAL A 298 -7.31 7.35 -15.15
CA VAL A 298 -7.79 7.26 -13.77
C VAL A 298 -8.70 8.43 -13.41
N SER A 299 -8.37 9.66 -13.83
CA SER A 299 -9.25 10.82 -13.65
C SER A 299 -10.59 10.67 -14.38
N GLY A 300 -10.59 9.94 -15.50
CA GLY A 300 -11.79 9.58 -16.27
C GLY A 300 -12.63 8.45 -15.65
N GLY A 301 -12.22 7.90 -14.51
CA GLY A 301 -12.95 6.87 -13.77
C GLY A 301 -12.44 5.46 -13.98
N ALA A 302 -11.44 5.23 -14.85
CA ALA A 302 -10.82 3.93 -14.99
C ALA A 302 -10.03 3.53 -13.73
N GLU A 303 -9.84 2.24 -13.54
CA GLU A 303 -8.90 1.67 -12.58
C GLU A 303 -7.79 0.96 -13.35
N LEU A 304 -6.56 1.02 -12.85
CA LEU A 304 -5.41 0.47 -13.56
C LEU A 304 -4.69 -0.56 -12.71
N LEU A 305 -4.36 -1.71 -13.30
CA LEU A 305 -3.32 -2.58 -12.76
C LEU A 305 -1.99 -2.14 -13.38
N LEU A 306 -1.04 -1.78 -12.53
CA LEU A 306 0.28 -1.28 -12.94
C LEU A 306 1.35 -2.31 -12.57
N LEU A 307 2.14 -2.71 -13.55
CA LEU A 307 3.37 -3.47 -13.30
C LEU A 307 4.46 -2.50 -12.87
N ILE A 308 5.03 -2.72 -11.69
CA ILE A 308 6.08 -1.90 -11.09
C ILE A 308 7.33 -2.72 -10.75
N ASP A 309 8.47 -2.04 -10.68
CA ASP A 309 9.68 -2.48 -10.03
C ASP A 309 9.61 -2.15 -8.54
N LEU A 310 9.49 -3.18 -7.70
CA LEU A 310 9.35 -3.03 -6.26
C LEU A 310 10.66 -2.57 -5.58
N THR A 311 11.79 -2.66 -6.27
CA THR A 311 13.13 -2.28 -5.76
C THR A 311 13.14 -0.85 -5.28
N LEU A 312 12.50 0.03 -6.04
CA LEU A 312 12.52 1.46 -5.78
C LEU A 312 11.69 1.86 -4.55
N LEU A 313 10.76 1.02 -4.12
CA LEU A 313 9.92 1.26 -2.95
C LEU A 313 10.47 0.60 -1.69
N ILE A 314 10.91 -0.66 -1.78
CA ILE A 314 11.30 -1.46 -0.60
C ILE A 314 12.61 -2.25 -0.76
N ASN A 315 13.39 -1.98 -1.80
CA ASN A 315 14.65 -2.67 -2.11
C ASN A 315 14.48 -4.19 -2.35
N ASP A 316 13.36 -4.58 -2.96
CA ASP A 316 13.07 -5.94 -3.40
C ASP A 316 13.04 -6.00 -4.94
N PRO A 317 13.98 -6.72 -5.60
CA PRO A 317 14.10 -6.81 -7.05
C PRO A 317 13.09 -7.77 -7.69
N THR A 318 11.81 -7.59 -7.38
CA THR A 318 10.71 -8.44 -7.86
C THR A 318 9.72 -7.60 -8.70
N PRO A 319 9.28 -8.12 -9.87
CA PRO A 319 8.21 -7.48 -10.62
C PRO A 319 6.90 -7.59 -9.84
N HIS A 320 6.20 -6.47 -9.68
CA HIS A 320 5.07 -6.39 -8.76
C HIS A 320 3.85 -5.70 -9.38
N TRP A 321 2.65 -6.15 -9.00
CA TRP A 321 1.40 -5.56 -9.48
C TRP A 321 0.72 -4.77 -8.38
N VAL A 322 0.32 -3.55 -8.70
CA VAL A 322 -0.46 -2.68 -7.81
C VAL A 322 -1.73 -2.18 -8.51
N LEU A 323 -2.74 -1.79 -7.72
CA LEU A 323 -3.99 -1.22 -8.21
C LEU A 323 -3.98 0.30 -8.04
N ALA A 324 -4.19 1.07 -9.12
CA ALA A 324 -4.48 2.49 -9.06
C ALA A 324 -5.98 2.74 -9.21
N SER A 325 -6.61 3.30 -8.18
CA SER A 325 -8.07 3.49 -8.13
C SER A 325 -8.51 4.95 -8.29
N ASP A 326 -7.68 5.92 -7.90
CA ASP A 326 -8.03 7.35 -7.94
C ASP A 326 -6.82 8.24 -8.25
N PHE A 327 -7.08 9.52 -8.55
CA PHE A 327 -6.05 10.52 -8.79
C PHE A 327 -6.36 11.79 -8.00
N VAL A 328 -5.45 12.15 -7.10
CA VAL A 328 -5.61 13.26 -6.15
C VAL A 328 -4.35 14.11 -6.14
N ASP A 329 -4.48 15.39 -6.46
CA ASP A 329 -3.43 16.41 -6.31
C ASP A 329 -2.06 15.99 -6.85
N GLY A 330 -2.04 15.42 -8.06
CA GLY A 330 -0.81 15.02 -8.75
C GLY A 330 -0.28 13.64 -8.38
N SER A 331 -1.02 12.86 -7.59
CA SER A 331 -0.66 11.51 -7.18
C SER A 331 -1.74 10.50 -7.53
N LEU A 332 -1.33 9.32 -8.02
CA LEU A 332 -2.22 8.16 -8.09
C LEU A 332 -2.41 7.59 -6.69
N ILE A 333 -3.63 7.16 -6.38
CA ILE A 333 -3.97 6.50 -5.13
C ILE A 333 -3.90 5.00 -5.37
N ILE A 334 -2.89 4.39 -4.76
CA ILE A 334 -2.48 3.01 -4.98
C ILE A 334 -2.96 2.12 -3.83
N SER A 335 -3.48 0.95 -4.17
CA SER A 335 -3.63 -0.18 -3.26
C SER A 335 -2.57 -1.22 -3.61
N ASP A 336 -1.57 -1.37 -2.74
CA ASP A 336 -0.48 -2.31 -2.88
C ASP A 336 -0.78 -3.60 -2.12
N PRO A 337 -0.83 -4.77 -2.78
CA PRO A 337 -1.06 -6.03 -2.08
C PRO A 337 0.10 -6.45 -1.16
N TRP A 338 1.32 -5.94 -1.34
CA TRP A 338 2.51 -6.35 -0.57
C TRP A 338 2.71 -5.52 0.69
N VAL A 339 2.67 -6.18 1.85
CA VAL A 339 3.00 -5.59 3.16
C VAL A 339 4.31 -6.20 3.67
N GLN A 340 5.35 -5.38 3.81
CA GLN A 340 6.66 -5.76 4.35
C GLN A 340 6.63 -5.84 5.87
N TYR A 341 5.83 -6.76 6.39
CA TYR A 341 5.60 -6.98 7.81
C TYR A 341 6.89 -7.13 8.64
N PRO A 342 7.95 -7.85 8.21
CA PRO A 342 9.18 -7.98 8.98
C PRO A 342 9.86 -6.64 9.32
N ASN A 343 9.62 -5.60 8.52
CA ASN A 343 10.16 -4.25 8.71
C ASN A 343 9.17 -3.29 9.40
N GLY A 344 8.07 -3.81 9.94
CA GLY A 344 7.09 -3.01 10.67
C GLY A 344 6.10 -2.25 9.78
N GLU A 345 5.93 -2.67 8.53
CA GLU A 345 4.79 -2.26 7.74
C GLU A 345 3.51 -2.96 8.19
N THR A 346 2.40 -2.26 8.01
CA THR A 346 1.06 -2.81 8.13
C THR A 346 0.27 -2.49 6.87
N TRP A 347 -1.01 -2.86 6.84
CA TRP A 347 -1.89 -2.43 5.76
C TRP A 347 -2.00 -0.89 5.65
N ALA A 348 -1.63 -0.14 6.69
CA ALA A 348 -1.59 1.31 6.70
C ALA A 348 -0.60 1.92 5.69
N ASP A 349 0.44 1.17 5.30
CA ASP A 349 1.47 1.63 4.36
C ASP A 349 1.09 1.39 2.89
N THR A 350 0.04 0.61 2.67
CA THR A 350 -0.25 -0.02 1.38
C THR A 350 -1.67 0.19 0.91
N PHE A 351 -2.59 0.57 1.81
CA PHE A 351 -3.92 1.04 1.44
C PHE A 351 -3.88 2.53 1.11
N ALA A 352 -4.61 2.94 0.08
CA ALA A 352 -4.79 4.36 -0.27
C ALA A 352 -3.47 5.16 -0.38
N LEU A 353 -2.39 4.52 -0.84
CA LEU A 353 -1.04 5.03 -0.90
C LEU A 353 -0.89 6.06 -2.04
N PRO A 354 -0.73 7.37 -1.76
CA PRO A 354 -0.48 8.35 -2.81
C PRO A 354 0.94 8.23 -3.36
N ILE A 355 1.06 8.00 -4.67
CA ILE A 355 2.34 8.00 -5.38
C ILE A 355 2.32 9.09 -6.47
N PRO A 356 3.21 10.10 -6.43
CA PRO A 356 3.29 11.14 -7.44
C PRO A 356 3.55 10.60 -8.84
N LEU A 357 3.09 11.30 -9.88
CA LEU A 357 3.28 10.86 -11.27
C LEU A 357 4.74 10.65 -11.66
N GLU A 358 5.66 11.49 -11.17
CA GLU A 358 7.10 11.31 -11.42
C GLU A 358 7.62 9.99 -10.82
N SER A 359 7.13 9.61 -9.64
CA SER A 359 7.45 8.34 -9.00
C SER A 359 6.81 7.18 -9.76
N ILE A 360 5.54 7.31 -10.18
CA ILE A 360 4.87 6.32 -11.04
C ILE A 360 5.68 6.09 -12.32
N ASP A 361 6.17 7.15 -12.97
CA ASP A 361 6.95 7.03 -14.20
C ASP A 361 8.22 6.21 -13.99
N ARG A 362 8.87 6.39 -12.83
CA ARG A 362 10.09 5.67 -12.45
C ARG A 362 9.83 4.22 -12.12
N ILE A 363 8.82 3.93 -11.28
CA ILE A 363 8.57 2.57 -10.78
C ILE A 363 7.89 1.68 -11.82
N THR A 364 7.18 2.21 -12.80
CA THR A 364 6.50 1.41 -13.86
C THR A 364 7.43 1.02 -15.02
N ARG A 365 8.72 0.85 -14.74
CA ARG A 365 9.76 0.48 -15.70
C ARG A 365 10.40 -0.81 -15.23
N TRP A 366 10.16 -1.90 -15.94
CA TRP A 366 10.70 -3.22 -15.59
C TRP A 366 11.47 -3.83 -16.76
N GLY A 367 12.52 -4.61 -16.46
CA GLY A 367 13.33 -5.34 -17.44
C GLY A 367 14.44 -4.51 -18.12
N ASP A 368 15.25 -5.19 -18.93
CA ASP A 368 16.32 -4.60 -19.75
C ASP A 368 16.29 -5.18 -21.19
N PRO A 369 15.93 -4.41 -22.23
CA PRO A 369 15.48 -3.01 -22.15
C PRO A 369 14.14 -2.89 -21.41
N SER A 370 13.94 -1.75 -20.74
CA SER A 370 12.75 -1.53 -19.93
C SER A 370 11.46 -1.54 -20.75
N TYR A 371 10.40 -2.13 -20.20
CA TYR A 371 9.02 -2.03 -20.68
C TYR A 371 8.07 -1.57 -19.58
N ARG A 372 6.88 -1.17 -20.02
CA ARG A 372 5.74 -0.80 -19.17
C ARG A 372 4.56 -1.69 -19.50
N GLY A 373 3.98 -2.29 -18.46
CA GLY A 373 2.75 -3.08 -18.52
C GLY A 373 1.63 -2.41 -17.72
N VAL A 374 0.52 -2.10 -18.38
CA VAL A 374 -0.67 -1.51 -17.76
C VAL A 374 -1.91 -2.22 -18.26
N ILE A 375 -2.80 -2.60 -17.34
CA ILE A 375 -4.13 -3.14 -17.66
C ILE A 375 -5.15 -2.09 -17.23
N VAL A 376 -5.95 -1.60 -18.18
CA VAL A 376 -7.01 -0.63 -17.95
C VAL A 376 -8.32 -1.37 -17.73
N LEU A 377 -8.94 -1.14 -16.58
CA LEU A 377 -10.30 -1.56 -16.27
C LEU A 377 -11.22 -0.35 -16.51
N PRO A 378 -12.17 -0.44 -17.45
CA PRO A 378 -13.03 0.69 -17.81
C PRO A 378 -13.91 1.13 -16.62
N GLY A 379 -14.06 2.45 -16.46
CA GLY A 379 -14.84 3.09 -15.39
C GLY A 379 -16.28 2.68 -15.36
#